data_AF-A0A0S8DN23-F1
#
_entry.id   AF-A0A0S8DN23-F1
#
_cell.length_a   1.000
_cell.length_b   1.000
_cell.length_c   1.000
_cell.angle_alpha   90.00
_cell.angle_beta   90.00
_cell.angle_gamma   90.00
#
_symmetry.space_group_name_H-M   'P 1'
#
loop_
_entity.id
_entity.type
_entity.pdbx_description
1 polymer ?
#
loop_
_entity_poly.entity_id
_entity_poly.type
_entity_poly.pdbx_seq_one_letter_code
_entity_poly.pdbx_strand_id
1 'polypeptide(L)'
;MRENALPNLTLIVRLAALAGAVLIPTAAFAADFAPTGTVGTLTVKVEAVGGAKHKAGPGAGLDAREWKIKNSGQFTIRVRAIDPVPDDSPENQAKAAAAQGAYQKTVGDNDQAVMDKWAEKVDACNGNESCENRVRGQMMSDPNYMRIVQNMQGAAPVLMDKARAVDMSPTVQLWLDDPLNPSPPGGNLQLDLTEKTLGVVDTGGGGKVDVSCRSKGNVKIGANSDVRVGGTGVRINAKTSTYEIRIPADAFGAQIAESCSDSKSGSHGPSNNKKFVSLIGSSPPRGVKDFAQLLTFKGPIGSSRSPQMSGKKTLTTEWIDARHQDSIPVKVTIDWQFSAGGR
;
A
#
# COMPACT_ATOMS: atom_id res chain seq x y z
N MET A 1 -3.65 -16.14 6.88
CA MET A 1 -2.35 -15.50 7.12
C MET A 1 -2.62 -14.33 8.06
N ARG A 2 -2.19 -14.42 9.33
CA ARG A 2 -2.35 -13.32 10.29
C ARG A 2 -1.42 -12.20 9.84
N GLU A 3 -1.99 -11.05 9.50
CA GLU A 3 -1.24 -9.85 9.20
C GLU A 3 -0.33 -9.53 10.39
N ASN A 4 0.94 -9.23 10.09
CA ASN A 4 1.90 -8.69 11.04
C ASN A 4 1.46 -7.26 11.40
N ALA A 5 0.37 -7.15 12.14
CA ALA A 5 0.02 -5.94 12.85
C ALA A 5 1.14 -5.68 13.86
N LEU A 6 1.60 -4.43 13.89
CA LEU A 6 2.54 -3.86 14.86
C LEU A 6 2.47 -4.60 16.21
N PRO A 7 3.59 -5.05 16.79
CA PRO A 7 3.57 -5.76 18.07
C PRO A 7 2.73 -4.96 19.07
N ASN A 8 1.64 -5.58 19.53
CA ASN A 8 0.60 -5.06 20.44
C ASN A 8 1.06 -3.83 21.24
N LEU A 9 0.78 -2.62 20.74
CA LEU A 9 0.94 -1.36 21.49
C LEU A 9 0.22 -1.44 22.84
N THR A 10 -0.89 -2.17 22.89
CA THR A 10 -1.65 -2.54 24.08
C THR A 10 -0.83 -3.28 25.14
N LEU A 11 0.14 -4.12 24.77
CA LEU A 11 0.97 -4.87 25.73
C LEU A 11 2.04 -3.97 26.36
N ILE A 12 2.66 -3.08 25.59
CA ILE A 12 3.63 -2.08 26.08
C ILE A 12 2.95 -1.07 27.00
N VAL A 13 1.71 -0.66 26.67
CA VAL A 13 0.87 0.17 27.54
C VAL A 13 0.48 -0.56 28.82
N ARG A 14 0.14 -1.86 28.77
CA ARG A 14 -0.10 -2.70 29.96
C ARG A 14 1.14 -2.85 30.84
N LEU A 15 2.32 -3.04 30.24
CA LEU A 15 3.62 -3.07 30.92
C LEU A 15 3.91 -1.76 31.67
N ALA A 16 3.64 -0.61 31.04
CA ALA A 16 3.81 0.70 31.67
C ALA A 16 2.81 0.95 32.82
N ALA A 17 1.55 0.52 32.64
CA ALA A 17 0.49 0.65 33.64
C ALA A 17 0.71 -0.25 34.86
N LEU A 18 1.17 -1.49 34.67
CA LEU A 18 1.42 -2.46 35.75
C LEU A 18 2.70 -2.18 36.55
N ALA A 19 3.69 -1.51 35.96
CA ALA A 19 4.95 -1.16 36.61
C ALA A 19 4.96 0.22 37.29
N GLY A 20 3.81 0.87 37.45
CA GLY A 20 3.65 2.10 38.24
C GLY A 20 4.25 3.37 37.62
N ALA A 21 4.65 3.35 36.35
CA ALA A 21 5.10 4.56 35.67
C ALA A 21 3.94 5.24 34.94
N VAL A 22 3.27 6.13 35.67
CA VAL A 22 2.79 7.37 35.06
C VAL A 22 4.04 8.08 34.56
N LEU A 23 4.31 8.00 33.26
CA LEU A 23 5.11 8.94 32.46
C LEU A 23 5.15 8.37 31.04
N ILE A 24 4.04 8.57 30.31
CA ILE A 24 4.12 8.76 28.87
C ILE A 24 4.89 10.08 28.73
N PRO A 25 6.16 10.10 28.27
CA PRO A 25 6.78 11.36 27.96
C PRO A 25 6.05 11.87 26.72
N THR A 26 5.15 12.83 26.93
CA THR A 26 4.57 13.67 25.88
C THR A 26 5.68 14.60 25.37
N ALA A 27 6.72 14.02 24.76
CA ALA A 27 7.66 14.78 23.95
C ALA A 27 6.97 15.04 22.61
N ALA A 28 6.12 16.05 22.61
CA ALA A 28 5.53 16.64 21.42
C ALA A 28 6.65 17.31 20.61
N PHE A 29 7.28 16.56 19.71
CA PHE A 29 7.77 17.16 18.49
C PHE A 29 6.53 17.41 17.63
N ALA A 30 5.99 18.63 17.72
CA ALA A 30 4.96 19.11 16.81
C ALA A 30 5.58 19.27 15.41
N ALA A 31 5.75 18.15 14.70
CA ALA A 31 5.32 18.20 13.32
C ALA A 31 3.80 18.39 13.40
N ASP A 32 3.30 19.49 12.81
CA ASP A 32 1.86 19.69 12.65
C ASP A 32 1.31 18.60 11.75
N PHE A 33 1.05 17.43 12.33
CA PHE A 33 0.31 16.37 11.69
C PHE A 33 -1.10 16.88 11.42
N ALA A 34 -1.65 16.49 10.28
CA ALA A 34 -3.04 16.81 9.99
C ALA A 34 -3.95 16.12 11.03
N PRO A 35 -5.08 16.74 11.43
CA PRO A 35 -6.07 16.06 12.26
C PRO A 35 -6.52 14.72 11.63
N THR A 36 -6.79 13.73 12.47
CA THR A 36 -7.35 12.45 12.02
C THR A 36 -8.63 12.68 11.23
N GLY A 37 -8.77 11.99 10.11
CA GLY A 37 -9.90 12.17 9.20
C GLY A 37 -9.70 13.26 8.15
N THR A 38 -8.62 14.05 8.20
CA THR A 38 -8.28 15.03 7.14
C THR A 38 -8.13 14.32 5.80
N VAL A 39 -8.73 14.87 4.75
CA VAL A 39 -8.66 14.33 3.40
C VAL A 39 -7.49 14.98 2.66
N GLY A 40 -6.61 14.16 2.10
CA GLY A 40 -5.53 14.54 1.22
C GLY A 40 -5.74 14.02 -0.19
N THR A 41 -5.05 14.62 -1.15
CA THR A 41 -5.08 14.25 -2.56
C THR A 41 -3.67 13.97 -3.06
N LEU A 42 -3.47 12.77 -3.60
CA LEU A 42 -2.27 12.40 -4.35
C LEU A 42 -2.60 12.50 -5.84
N THR A 43 -2.07 13.53 -6.49
CA THR A 43 -2.17 13.69 -7.96
C THR A 43 -1.03 12.94 -8.61
N VAL A 44 -1.35 12.09 -9.59
CA VAL A 44 -0.39 11.27 -10.31
C VAL A 44 -0.55 11.54 -11.80
N LYS A 45 0.56 11.86 -12.47
CA LYS A 45 0.68 11.93 -13.93
C LYS A 45 1.57 10.78 -14.38
N VAL A 46 1.16 10.09 -15.42
CA VAL A 46 1.85 8.93 -15.97
C VAL A 46 2.06 9.15 -17.46
N GLU A 47 3.28 8.93 -17.93
CA GLU A 47 3.61 8.82 -19.35
C GLU A 47 4.23 7.45 -19.59
N ALA A 48 3.70 6.72 -20.56
CA ALA A 48 4.13 5.37 -20.88
C ALA A 48 4.47 5.28 -22.37
N VAL A 49 5.74 4.98 -22.66
CA VAL A 49 6.26 4.84 -24.03
C VAL A 49 6.92 3.48 -24.17
N GLY A 50 6.46 2.70 -25.15
CA GLY A 50 6.94 1.34 -25.33
C GLY A 50 6.72 0.82 -26.74
N GLY A 51 7.27 -0.35 -26.99
CA GLY A 51 7.08 -1.04 -28.25
C GLY A 51 7.93 -2.29 -28.34
N ALA A 52 7.48 -3.22 -29.17
CA ALA A 52 8.19 -4.46 -29.42
C ALA A 52 7.87 -4.95 -30.83
N LYS A 53 8.78 -5.75 -31.38
CA LYS A 53 8.51 -6.57 -32.55
C LYS A 53 8.84 -8.02 -32.20
N HIS A 54 7.85 -8.88 -32.29
CA HIS A 54 7.99 -10.31 -32.02
C HIS A 54 7.81 -11.06 -33.34
N LYS A 55 8.81 -11.86 -33.72
CA LYS A 55 8.71 -12.74 -34.90
C LYS A 55 7.85 -13.94 -34.53
N ALA A 56 6.99 -14.36 -35.45
CA ALA A 56 6.19 -15.55 -35.23
C ALA A 56 7.05 -16.81 -35.32
N GLY A 57 6.74 -17.82 -34.51
CA GLY A 57 7.32 -19.14 -34.64
C GLY A 57 6.84 -19.88 -35.89
N PRO A 58 7.50 -20.99 -36.27
CA PRO A 58 7.02 -21.85 -37.35
C PRO A 58 5.57 -22.29 -37.13
N GLY A 59 4.74 -22.20 -38.18
CA GLY A 59 3.33 -22.64 -38.14
C GLY A 59 2.34 -21.64 -37.53
N ALA A 60 2.78 -20.45 -37.11
CA ALA A 60 1.91 -19.45 -36.48
C ALA A 60 0.91 -18.74 -37.43
N GLY A 61 1.03 -18.94 -38.75
CA GLY A 61 0.12 -18.34 -39.75
C GLY A 61 0.29 -16.82 -39.95
N LEU A 62 1.37 -16.24 -39.43
CA LEU A 62 1.75 -14.83 -39.59
C LEU A 62 3.28 -14.68 -39.54
N ASP A 63 3.83 -13.54 -39.94
CA ASP A 63 5.28 -13.29 -39.98
C ASP A 63 5.82 -12.64 -38.70
N ALA A 64 5.14 -11.60 -38.21
CA ALA A 64 5.51 -10.91 -36.98
C ALA A 64 4.34 -10.11 -36.39
N ARG A 65 4.48 -9.71 -35.13
CA ARG A 65 3.65 -8.70 -34.48
C ARG A 65 4.48 -7.53 -34.02
N GLU A 66 3.97 -6.33 -34.21
CA GLU A 66 4.58 -5.08 -33.77
C GLU A 66 3.63 -4.28 -32.89
N TRP A 67 4.15 -3.78 -31.77
CA TRP A 67 3.44 -2.87 -30.88
C TRP A 67 4.16 -1.53 -30.79
N LYS A 68 3.37 -0.46 -30.73
CA LYS A 68 3.80 0.88 -30.36
C LYS A 68 2.82 1.46 -29.34
N ILE A 69 3.37 1.94 -28.22
CA ILE A 69 2.61 2.48 -27.10
C ILE A 69 3.12 3.89 -26.83
N LYS A 70 2.20 4.85 -26.82
CA LYS A 70 2.46 6.22 -26.37
C LYS A 70 1.24 6.75 -25.64
N ASN A 71 1.17 6.45 -24.35
CA ASN A 71 0.06 6.83 -23.48
C ASN A 71 0.49 7.91 -22.50
N SER A 72 -0.43 8.80 -22.15
CA SER A 72 -0.23 9.75 -21.07
C SER A 72 -1.52 9.95 -20.32
N GLY A 73 -1.49 9.96 -18.99
CA GLY A 73 -2.68 10.15 -18.18
C GLY A 73 -2.43 10.92 -16.91
N GLN A 74 -3.50 11.44 -16.34
CA GLN A 74 -3.49 12.06 -15.02
C GLN A 74 -4.71 11.58 -14.23
N PHE A 75 -4.47 11.16 -13.00
CA PHE A 75 -5.52 10.78 -12.06
C PHE A 75 -5.18 11.27 -10.66
N THR A 76 -6.19 11.27 -9.81
CA THR A 76 -6.03 11.60 -8.39
C THR A 76 -6.40 10.40 -7.55
N ILE A 77 -5.77 10.26 -6.40
CA ILE A 77 -6.09 9.28 -5.36
C ILE A 77 -6.45 10.09 -4.12
N ARG A 78 -7.60 9.78 -3.51
CA ARG A 78 -7.98 10.37 -2.23
C ARG A 78 -7.46 9.51 -1.10
N VAL A 79 -6.78 10.14 -0.16
CA VAL A 79 -6.26 9.49 1.04
C VAL A 79 -6.73 10.24 2.28
N ARG A 80 -6.82 9.57 3.42
CA ARG A 80 -7.28 10.13 4.68
C ARG A 80 -6.23 9.93 5.75
N ALA A 81 -5.93 10.99 6.49
CA ALA A 81 -5.03 10.93 7.64
C ALA A 81 -5.65 10.02 8.72
N ILE A 82 -4.84 9.10 9.25
CA ILE A 82 -5.16 8.35 10.46
C ILE A 82 -4.34 8.88 11.64
N ASP A 83 -4.65 8.37 12.83
CA ASP A 83 -3.93 8.75 14.05
C ASP A 83 -2.40 8.55 13.87
N PRO A 84 -1.58 9.55 14.26
CA PRO A 84 -0.14 9.40 14.24
C PRO A 84 0.32 8.22 15.07
N VAL A 85 1.28 7.46 14.53
CA VAL A 85 1.84 6.27 15.17
C VAL A 85 3.29 6.51 15.63
N PRO A 86 3.76 5.72 16.62
CA PRO A 86 5.17 5.73 17.00
C PRO A 86 6.10 5.36 15.85
N ASP A 87 7.39 5.60 16.04
CA ASP A 87 8.43 5.24 15.07
C ASP A 87 8.38 3.73 14.78
N ASP A 88 8.11 3.35 13.53
CA ASP A 88 8.06 1.95 13.09
C ASP A 88 9.42 1.43 12.57
N SER A 89 10.51 2.17 12.78
CA SER A 89 11.83 1.78 12.33
C SER A 89 12.22 0.38 12.85
N PRO A 90 13.03 -0.40 12.09
CA PRO A 90 13.49 -1.72 12.54
C PRO A 90 14.16 -1.68 13.91
N GLU A 91 14.85 -0.58 14.24
CA GLU A 91 15.47 -0.36 15.53
C GLU A 91 14.43 -0.23 16.65
N ASN A 92 13.40 0.60 16.47
CA ASN A 92 12.35 0.76 17.48
C ASN A 92 11.49 -0.50 17.61
N GLN A 93 11.23 -1.19 16.49
CA GLN A 93 10.55 -2.50 16.49
C GLN A 93 11.37 -3.56 17.23
N ALA A 94 12.68 -3.60 17.06
CA ALA A 94 13.54 -4.52 17.80
C ALA A 94 13.51 -4.23 19.31
N LYS A 95 13.47 -2.96 19.71
CA LYS A 95 13.30 -2.57 21.13
C LYS A 95 11.93 -2.97 21.67
N ALA A 96 10.85 -2.76 20.90
CA ALA A 96 9.51 -3.20 21.25
C ALA A 96 9.44 -4.73 21.40
N ALA A 97 10.04 -5.48 20.47
CA ALA A 97 10.16 -6.93 20.53
C ALA A 97 11.00 -7.40 21.73
N ALA A 98 12.06 -6.68 22.09
CA ALA A 98 12.87 -6.98 23.27
C ALA A 98 12.09 -6.74 24.58
N ALA A 99 11.28 -5.68 24.65
CA ALA A 99 10.38 -5.43 25.78
C ALA A 99 9.31 -6.53 25.90
N GLN A 100 8.71 -6.93 24.77
CA GLN A 100 7.77 -8.04 24.72
C GLN A 100 8.42 -9.38 25.13
N GLY A 101 9.62 -9.66 24.63
CA GLY A 101 10.36 -10.88 24.97
C GLY A 101 10.77 -10.91 26.45
N ALA A 102 11.10 -9.76 27.06
CA ALA A 102 11.34 -9.66 28.49
C ALA A 102 10.06 -9.96 29.29
N TYR A 103 8.92 -9.43 28.87
CA TYR A 103 7.62 -9.73 29.49
C TYR A 103 7.26 -11.21 29.41
N GLN A 104 7.37 -11.82 28.23
CA GLN A 104 7.07 -13.24 28.02
C GLN A 104 7.97 -14.18 28.82
N LYS A 105 9.19 -13.76 29.18
CA LYS A 105 10.06 -14.50 30.10
C LYS A 105 9.61 -14.41 31.56
N THR A 106 8.90 -13.35 31.93
CA THR A 106 8.42 -13.12 33.29
C THR A 106 7.01 -13.68 33.51
N VAL A 107 6.16 -13.61 32.49
CA VAL A 107 4.76 -14.04 32.51
C VAL A 107 4.56 -15.04 31.36
N GLY A 108 4.34 -16.30 31.72
CA GLY A 108 3.99 -17.33 30.73
C GLY A 108 2.51 -17.31 30.35
N ASP A 109 2.13 -18.07 29.32
CA ASP A 109 0.74 -18.14 28.83
C ASP A 109 -0.27 -18.55 29.93
N ASN A 110 0.14 -19.44 30.84
CA ASN A 110 -0.67 -19.86 31.98
C ASN A 110 -0.87 -18.73 33.01
N ASP A 111 0.15 -17.91 33.22
CA ASP A 111 0.06 -16.76 34.13
C ASP A 111 -0.81 -15.65 33.52
N GLN A 112 -0.71 -15.45 32.19
CA GLN A 112 -1.58 -14.55 31.45
C GLN A 112 -3.05 -14.95 31.58
N ALA A 113 -3.38 -16.23 31.43
CA ALA A 113 -4.75 -16.74 31.60
C ALA A 113 -5.31 -16.50 33.02
N VAL A 114 -4.46 -16.58 34.05
CA VAL A 114 -4.86 -16.26 35.43
C VAL A 114 -5.15 -14.76 35.58
N MET A 115 -4.31 -13.89 35.00
CA MET A 115 -4.53 -12.44 35.03
C MET A 115 -5.79 -12.02 34.25
N ASP A 116 -6.00 -12.57 33.05
CA ASP A 116 -7.16 -12.26 32.21
C ASP A 116 -8.47 -12.68 32.90
N LYS A 117 -8.49 -13.86 33.55
CA LYS A 117 -9.62 -14.32 34.35
C LYS A 117 -9.97 -13.38 35.51
N TRP A 118 -8.98 -12.76 36.13
CA TRP A 118 -9.21 -11.77 37.19
C TRP A 118 -9.67 -10.43 36.63
N ALA A 119 -9.12 -9.99 35.48
CA ALA A 119 -9.58 -8.79 34.78
C ALA A 119 -11.05 -8.90 34.35
N GLU A 120 -11.46 -10.04 33.77
CA GLU A 120 -12.86 -10.31 33.40
C GLU A 120 -13.81 -10.23 34.60
N LYS A 121 -13.38 -10.69 35.79
CA LYS A 121 -14.19 -10.58 37.02
C LYS A 121 -14.32 -9.14 37.52
N VAL A 122 -13.30 -8.31 37.31
CA VAL A 122 -13.36 -6.87 37.64
C VAL A 122 -14.26 -6.15 36.64
N ASP A 123 -14.12 -6.43 35.35
CA ASP A 123 -14.97 -5.87 34.30
C ASP A 123 -16.44 -6.27 34.48
N ALA A 124 -16.70 -7.50 34.94
CA ALA A 124 -18.05 -7.96 35.27
C ALA A 124 -18.72 -7.17 36.41
N CYS A 125 -17.96 -6.41 37.21
CA CYS A 125 -18.52 -5.51 38.20
C CYS A 125 -19.07 -4.21 37.61
N ASN A 126 -18.79 -3.90 36.32
CA ASN A 126 -19.34 -2.78 35.56
C ASN A 126 -19.32 -1.43 36.30
N GLY A 127 -18.20 -1.12 36.97
CA GLY A 127 -18.01 0.14 37.71
C GLY A 127 -18.60 0.15 39.13
N ASN A 128 -19.10 -0.97 39.66
CA ASN A 128 -19.55 -1.05 41.05
C ASN A 128 -18.36 -1.22 42.00
N GLU A 129 -17.98 -0.14 42.68
CA GLU A 129 -16.84 -0.10 43.60
C GLU A 129 -16.88 -1.18 44.70
N SER A 130 -18.06 -1.52 45.23
CA SER A 130 -18.18 -2.55 46.28
C SER A 130 -17.94 -3.97 45.75
N CYS A 131 -18.28 -4.21 44.48
CA CYS A 131 -17.99 -5.45 43.78
C CYS A 131 -16.51 -5.50 43.42
N GLU A 132 -15.96 -4.43 42.84
CA GLU A 132 -14.57 -4.36 42.44
C GLU A 132 -13.62 -4.51 43.63
N ASN A 133 -13.88 -3.83 44.76
CA ASN A 133 -13.04 -3.94 45.96
C ASN A 133 -13.03 -5.37 46.53
N ARG A 134 -14.17 -6.07 46.45
CA ARG A 134 -14.27 -7.47 46.88
C ARG A 134 -13.56 -8.42 45.92
N VAL A 135 -13.72 -8.22 44.60
CA VAL A 135 -13.01 -9.01 43.58
C VAL A 135 -11.51 -8.77 43.67
N ARG A 136 -11.06 -7.52 43.85
CA ARG A 136 -9.64 -7.17 44.08
C ARG A 136 -9.11 -7.78 45.38
N GLY A 137 -9.91 -7.81 46.45
CA GLY A 137 -9.56 -8.50 47.69
C GLY A 137 -9.35 -10.00 47.48
N GLN A 138 -10.24 -10.66 46.72
CA GLN A 138 -10.09 -12.08 46.37
C GLN A 138 -8.89 -12.32 45.45
N MET A 139 -8.66 -11.44 44.49
CA MET A 139 -7.52 -11.48 43.57
C MET A 139 -6.19 -11.41 44.33
N MET A 140 -6.07 -10.49 45.29
CA MET A 140 -4.87 -10.36 46.13
C MET A 140 -4.70 -11.51 47.13
N SER A 141 -5.75 -12.30 47.37
CA SER A 141 -5.67 -13.52 48.19
C SER A 141 -5.36 -14.79 47.38
N ASP A 142 -5.39 -14.71 46.04
CA ASP A 142 -5.08 -15.86 45.16
C ASP A 142 -3.56 -16.10 45.13
N PRO A 143 -3.07 -17.27 45.60
CA PRO A 143 -1.64 -17.58 45.61
C PRO A 143 -1.01 -17.56 44.21
N ASN A 144 -1.75 -17.92 43.16
CA ASN A 144 -1.25 -17.89 41.79
C ASN A 144 -1.09 -16.45 41.30
N TYR A 145 -2.06 -15.60 41.58
CA TYR A 145 -1.98 -14.17 41.25
C TYR A 145 -0.84 -13.50 42.01
N MET A 146 -0.71 -13.76 43.31
CA MET A 146 0.38 -13.21 44.13
C MET A 146 1.77 -13.66 43.67
N ARG A 147 1.93 -14.92 43.24
CA ARG A 147 3.17 -15.41 42.63
C ARG A 147 3.52 -14.64 41.36
N ILE A 148 2.53 -14.38 40.50
CA ILE A 148 2.72 -13.61 39.26
C ILE A 148 3.15 -12.18 39.59
N VAL A 149 2.47 -11.52 40.54
CA VAL A 149 2.81 -10.16 40.98
C VAL A 149 4.24 -10.10 41.53
N GLN A 150 4.67 -11.08 42.35
CA GLN A 150 6.04 -11.13 42.88
C GLN A 150 7.08 -11.33 41.78
N ASN A 151 6.82 -12.23 40.81
CA ASN A 151 7.69 -12.43 39.65
C ASN A 151 7.83 -11.15 38.83
N MET A 152 6.71 -10.44 38.62
CA MET A 152 6.70 -9.15 37.94
C MET A 152 7.45 -8.07 38.71
N GLN A 153 7.28 -7.98 40.03
CA GLN A 153 8.01 -7.03 40.88
C GLN A 153 9.52 -7.29 40.84
N GLY A 154 9.95 -8.55 40.89
CA GLY A 154 11.36 -8.93 40.76
C GLY A 154 11.95 -8.57 39.38
N ALA A 155 11.16 -8.70 38.32
CA ALA A 155 11.57 -8.33 36.96
C ALA A 155 11.35 -6.85 36.61
N ALA A 156 10.68 -6.08 37.48
CA ALA A 156 10.25 -4.71 37.19
C ALA A 156 11.38 -3.78 36.71
N PRO A 157 12.60 -3.79 37.31
CA PRO A 157 13.69 -2.93 36.82
C PRO A 157 14.06 -3.23 35.37
N VAL A 158 14.10 -4.51 35.00
CA VAL A 158 14.46 -4.96 33.64
C VAL A 158 13.33 -4.65 32.66
N LEU A 159 12.08 -4.92 33.03
CA LEU A 159 10.92 -4.62 32.19
C LEU A 159 10.81 -3.12 31.92
N MET A 160 11.08 -2.30 32.94
CA MET A 160 11.04 -0.84 32.84
C MET A 160 12.17 -0.27 32.00
N ASP A 161 13.39 -0.78 32.13
CA ASP A 161 14.52 -0.42 31.27
C ASP A 161 14.20 -0.71 29.79
N LYS A 162 13.68 -1.92 29.50
CA LYS A 162 13.30 -2.30 28.13
C LYS A 162 12.13 -1.49 27.58
N ALA A 163 11.12 -1.20 28.39
CA ALA A 163 9.99 -0.38 27.98
C ALA A 163 10.40 1.06 27.69
N ARG A 164 11.27 1.67 28.52
CA ARG A 164 11.79 3.04 28.33
C ARG A 164 12.65 3.19 27.08
N ALA A 165 13.26 2.10 26.61
CA ALA A 165 14.03 2.12 25.38
C ALA A 165 13.14 2.28 24.13
N VAL A 166 11.85 1.92 24.21
CA VAL A 166 10.89 2.04 23.11
C VAL A 166 10.42 3.50 22.96
N ASP A 167 10.65 4.05 21.79
CA ASP A 167 10.16 5.38 21.43
C ASP A 167 8.68 5.30 21.07
N MET A 168 7.82 5.72 22.00
CA MET A 168 6.37 5.75 21.85
C MET A 168 5.85 7.11 21.38
N SER A 169 6.74 8.08 21.12
CA SER A 169 6.32 9.39 20.65
C SER A 169 5.75 9.29 19.22
N PRO A 170 4.58 9.90 18.95
CA PRO A 170 4.01 9.88 17.61
C PRO A 170 4.93 10.67 16.67
N THR A 171 5.53 9.97 15.72
CA THR A 171 6.50 10.55 14.77
C THR A 171 6.17 10.25 13.32
N VAL A 172 5.18 9.39 13.08
CA VAL A 172 4.76 8.98 11.75
C VAL A 172 3.28 9.28 11.57
N GLN A 173 2.93 10.06 10.53
CA GLN A 173 1.56 10.18 10.07
C GLN A 173 1.33 9.34 8.82
N LEU A 174 0.28 8.53 8.87
CA LEU A 174 -0.16 7.69 7.76
C LEU A 174 -1.41 8.30 7.12
N TRP A 175 -1.43 8.27 5.80
CA TRP A 175 -2.57 8.65 4.97
C TRP A 175 -2.92 7.44 4.10
N LEU A 176 -4.09 6.87 4.31
CA LEU A 176 -4.51 5.63 3.65
C LEU A 176 -5.70 5.89 2.71
N ASP A 177 -5.98 4.97 1.79
CA ASP A 177 -7.15 5.05 0.90
C ASP A 177 -8.44 5.42 1.69
N ASP A 178 -9.20 6.40 1.19
CA ASP A 178 -10.46 6.82 1.82
C ASP A 178 -11.55 5.77 1.61
N PRO A 179 -11.97 5.01 2.64
CA PRO A 179 -12.94 3.92 2.48
C PRO A 179 -14.33 4.41 2.04
N LEU A 180 -14.61 5.70 2.20
CA LEU A 180 -15.88 6.32 1.84
C LEU A 180 -15.92 6.77 0.37
N ASN A 181 -14.77 6.89 -0.31
CA ASN A 181 -14.68 7.37 -1.69
C ASN A 181 -13.70 6.50 -2.47
N PRO A 182 -14.17 5.59 -3.36
CA PRO A 182 -13.28 4.68 -4.08
C PRO A 182 -12.29 5.44 -4.97
N SER A 183 -11.03 5.02 -4.90
CA SER A 183 -9.94 5.53 -5.74
C SER A 183 -9.86 4.75 -7.08
N PRO A 184 -9.58 5.43 -8.21
CA PRO A 184 -9.43 6.87 -8.35
C PRO A 184 -10.83 7.53 -8.52
N PRO A 185 -11.14 8.64 -7.83
CA PRO A 185 -12.40 9.36 -8.03
C PRO A 185 -12.54 9.96 -9.45
N GLY A 186 -11.46 10.01 -10.22
CA GLY A 186 -11.45 10.44 -11.61
C GLY A 186 -10.05 10.57 -12.20
N GLY A 187 -9.98 10.63 -13.53
CA GLY A 187 -8.75 10.82 -14.29
C GLY A 187 -8.99 10.64 -15.79
N ASN A 188 -8.07 11.17 -16.60
CA ASN A 188 -8.12 11.06 -18.06
C ASN A 188 -6.83 10.44 -18.58
N LEU A 189 -6.97 9.53 -19.53
CA LEU A 189 -5.90 8.89 -20.27
C LEU A 189 -6.00 9.30 -21.75
N GLN A 190 -4.98 9.96 -22.25
CA GLN A 190 -4.71 10.07 -23.67
C GLN A 190 -3.99 8.79 -24.12
N LEU A 191 -4.71 7.98 -24.88
CA LEU A 191 -4.24 6.70 -25.41
C LEU A 191 -3.74 6.87 -26.84
N ASP A 192 -2.62 6.25 -27.17
CA ASP A 192 -2.19 5.98 -28.55
C ASP A 192 -1.45 4.63 -28.58
N LEU A 193 -2.22 3.58 -28.79
CA LEU A 193 -1.75 2.20 -28.92
C LEU A 193 -1.93 1.76 -30.36
N THR A 194 -0.87 1.23 -30.97
CA THR A 194 -0.93 0.60 -32.28
C THR A 194 -0.37 -0.81 -32.19
N GLU A 195 -1.16 -1.75 -32.69
CA GLU A 195 -0.79 -3.14 -32.89
C GLU A 195 -0.80 -3.41 -34.40
N LYS A 196 0.22 -4.10 -34.90
CA LYS A 196 0.28 -4.58 -36.29
C LYS A 196 0.60 -6.06 -36.28
N THR A 197 -0.25 -6.85 -36.93
CA THR A 197 0.05 -8.24 -37.26
C THR A 197 0.42 -8.30 -38.74
N LEU A 198 1.65 -8.72 -39.02
CA LEU A 198 2.22 -8.72 -40.36
C LEU A 198 2.12 -10.10 -40.99
N GLY A 199 1.81 -10.16 -42.27
CA GLY A 199 1.90 -11.37 -43.07
C GLY A 199 0.90 -12.46 -42.70
N VAL A 200 -0.30 -12.09 -42.23
CA VAL A 200 -1.36 -13.03 -41.84
C VAL A 200 -1.85 -13.81 -43.07
N VAL A 201 -1.92 -15.13 -42.95
CA VAL A 201 -2.52 -15.98 -43.98
C VAL A 201 -4.03 -15.74 -44.02
N ASP A 202 -4.52 -15.26 -45.15
CA ASP A 202 -5.95 -15.02 -45.38
C ASP A 202 -6.69 -16.37 -45.44
N THR A 203 -7.71 -16.54 -44.60
CA THR A 203 -8.49 -17.79 -44.47
C THR A 203 -9.24 -18.16 -45.75
N GLY A 204 -9.37 -17.24 -46.71
CA GLY A 204 -9.94 -17.48 -48.04
C GLY A 204 -8.98 -18.04 -49.10
N GLY A 205 -7.76 -18.45 -48.73
CA GLY A 205 -6.76 -18.98 -49.68
C GLY A 205 -6.05 -17.89 -50.51
N GLY A 206 -6.16 -16.63 -50.11
CA GLY A 206 -5.47 -15.49 -50.73
C GLY A 206 -4.05 -15.27 -50.22
N GLY A 207 -3.32 -14.33 -50.83
CA GLY A 207 -2.00 -13.90 -50.37
C GLY A 207 -2.03 -13.28 -48.97
N LYS A 208 -0.86 -13.19 -48.32
CA LYS A 208 -0.72 -12.65 -46.96
C LYS A 208 -1.19 -11.20 -46.84
N VAL A 209 -1.78 -10.85 -45.69
CA VAL A 209 -2.27 -9.50 -45.38
C VAL A 209 -1.65 -8.94 -44.10
N ASP A 210 -1.57 -7.61 -44.04
CA ASP A 210 -1.19 -6.92 -42.82
C ASP A 210 -2.45 -6.36 -42.15
N VAL A 211 -2.59 -6.61 -40.85
CA VAL A 211 -3.69 -6.11 -40.03
C VAL A 211 -3.13 -5.09 -39.05
N SER A 212 -3.68 -3.88 -39.02
CA SER A 212 -3.32 -2.85 -38.05
C SER A 212 -4.53 -2.47 -37.21
N CYS A 213 -4.40 -2.65 -35.89
CA CYS A 213 -5.37 -2.20 -34.91
C CYS A 213 -4.82 -0.98 -34.16
N ARG A 214 -5.61 0.11 -34.12
CA ARG A 214 -5.24 1.31 -33.38
C ARG A 214 -6.31 1.64 -32.36
N SER A 215 -5.88 1.95 -31.15
CA SER A 215 -6.71 2.51 -30.09
C SER A 215 -6.16 3.89 -29.76
N LYS A 216 -6.89 4.94 -30.12
CA LYS A 216 -6.50 6.33 -29.87
C LYS A 216 -7.69 7.14 -29.37
N GLY A 217 -7.45 7.98 -28.38
CA GLY A 217 -8.47 8.90 -27.87
C GLY A 217 -8.27 9.27 -26.41
N ASN A 218 -9.21 10.04 -25.88
CA ASN A 218 -9.28 10.36 -24.46
C ASN A 218 -10.27 9.42 -23.77
N VAL A 219 -9.80 8.69 -22.77
CA VAL A 219 -10.59 7.69 -22.05
C VAL A 219 -10.52 8.00 -20.56
N LYS A 220 -11.62 7.76 -19.84
CA LYS A 220 -11.64 7.91 -18.38
C LYS A 220 -10.80 6.81 -17.73
N ILE A 221 -9.98 7.19 -16.77
CA ILE A 221 -9.25 6.25 -15.91
C ILE A 221 -10.23 5.71 -14.87
N GLY A 222 -10.21 4.40 -14.67
CA GLY A 222 -10.95 3.70 -13.64
C GLY A 222 -10.10 2.66 -12.94
N ALA A 223 -10.66 2.07 -11.89
CA ALA A 223 -10.09 0.92 -11.24
C ALA A 223 -10.20 -0.32 -12.13
N ASN A 224 -9.21 -1.20 -12.06
CA ASN A 224 -9.31 -2.55 -12.58
C ASN A 224 -10.27 -3.34 -11.67
N SER A 225 -11.36 -3.87 -12.21
CA SER A 225 -12.32 -4.67 -11.43
C SER A 225 -11.72 -5.95 -10.87
N ASP A 226 -10.64 -6.44 -11.48
CA ASP A 226 -10.04 -7.73 -11.17
C ASP A 226 -8.93 -7.61 -10.10
N VAL A 227 -8.56 -6.38 -9.72
CA VAL A 227 -7.50 -6.10 -8.75
C VAL A 227 -8.10 -5.30 -7.59
N ARG A 228 -7.89 -5.76 -6.36
CA ARG A 228 -8.24 -4.95 -5.18
C ARG A 228 -7.31 -3.75 -5.11
N VAL A 229 -7.88 -2.54 -5.17
CA VAL A 229 -7.18 -1.30 -4.87
C VAL A 229 -6.88 -1.30 -3.37
N GLY A 230 -5.70 -1.78 -2.98
CA GLY A 230 -5.27 -1.86 -1.60
C GLY A 230 -3.81 -1.47 -1.47
N GLY A 231 -3.48 -0.73 -0.41
CA GLY A 231 -2.11 -0.35 -0.09
C GLY A 231 -1.65 1.00 -0.64
N THR A 232 -2.52 1.75 -1.32
CA THR A 232 -2.20 3.14 -1.68
C THR A 232 -2.12 3.99 -0.43
N GLY A 233 -1.13 4.88 -0.37
CA GLY A 233 -1.01 5.75 0.79
C GLY A 233 0.20 6.66 0.76
N VAL A 234 0.17 7.62 1.68
CA VAL A 234 1.29 8.52 1.96
C VAL A 234 1.68 8.32 3.42
N ARG A 235 2.96 8.08 3.65
CA ARG A 235 3.54 7.99 4.98
C ARG A 235 4.51 9.15 5.14
N ILE A 236 4.38 9.87 6.25
CA ILE A 236 5.18 11.05 6.58
C ILE A 236 5.90 10.73 7.89
N ASN A 237 7.22 10.67 7.88
CA ASN A 237 8.04 10.51 9.07
C ASN A 237 8.63 11.88 9.45
N ALA A 238 8.13 12.45 10.53
CA ALA A 238 8.57 13.73 11.06
C ALA A 238 10.00 13.68 11.62
N LYS A 239 10.35 12.57 12.27
CA LYS A 239 11.66 12.37 12.91
C LYS A 239 12.80 12.40 11.89
N THR A 240 12.61 11.73 10.76
CA THR A 240 13.60 11.71 9.66
C THR A 240 13.35 12.77 8.60
N SER A 241 12.24 13.54 8.70
CA SER A 241 11.80 14.49 7.67
C SER A 241 11.71 13.86 6.28
N THR A 242 11.15 12.66 6.19
CA THR A 242 11.00 11.90 4.93
C THR A 242 9.56 11.49 4.69
N TYR A 243 9.20 11.30 3.42
CA TYR A 243 7.94 10.73 3.00
C TYR A 243 8.15 9.42 2.25
N GLU A 244 7.12 8.59 2.26
CA GLU A 244 6.96 7.41 1.43
C GLU A 244 5.57 7.44 0.77
N ILE A 245 5.51 7.30 -0.54
CA ILE A 245 4.27 7.23 -1.32
C ILE A 245 4.17 5.85 -1.94
N ARG A 246 2.99 5.24 -1.82
CA ARG A 246 2.68 3.93 -2.37
C ARG A 246 1.58 4.07 -3.41
N ILE A 247 1.84 3.60 -4.64
CA ILE A 247 0.92 3.66 -5.79
C ILE A 247 0.82 2.27 -6.42
N PRO A 248 -0.37 1.68 -6.58
CA PRO A 248 -0.52 0.40 -7.27
C PRO A 248 -0.29 0.54 -8.77
N ALA A 249 0.53 -0.35 -9.35
CA ALA A 249 0.96 -0.30 -10.75
C ALA A 249 -0.11 -0.76 -11.76
N ASP A 250 -0.92 -1.75 -11.37
CA ASP A 250 -1.87 -2.46 -12.23
C ASP A 250 -3.35 -2.20 -11.89
N ALA A 251 -3.60 -1.48 -10.79
CA ALA A 251 -4.96 -1.20 -10.32
C ALA A 251 -5.66 -0.08 -11.10
N PHE A 252 -4.92 0.76 -11.83
CA PHE A 252 -5.49 1.90 -12.58
C PHE A 252 -5.22 1.81 -14.08
N GLY A 253 -6.26 2.04 -14.87
CA GLY A 253 -6.25 1.84 -16.30
C GLY A 253 -7.51 2.35 -16.97
N ALA A 254 -7.69 1.97 -18.22
CA ALA A 254 -8.87 2.34 -18.99
C ALA A 254 -9.39 1.15 -19.80
N GLN A 255 -10.71 1.07 -19.95
CA GLN A 255 -11.36 0.17 -20.88
C GLN A 255 -11.37 0.80 -22.27
N ILE A 256 -10.73 0.15 -23.24
CA ILE A 256 -10.54 0.67 -24.60
C ILE A 256 -11.26 -0.22 -25.61
N ALA A 257 -11.93 0.41 -26.58
CA ALA A 257 -12.40 -0.27 -27.78
C ALA A 257 -11.36 -0.10 -28.88
N GLU A 258 -11.08 -1.16 -29.63
CA GLU A 258 -10.09 -1.14 -30.71
C GLU A 258 -10.77 -0.98 -32.07
N SER A 259 -10.15 -0.23 -32.99
CA SER A 259 -10.55 -0.19 -34.40
C SER A 259 -9.43 -0.81 -35.23
N CYS A 260 -9.78 -1.73 -36.12
CA CYS A 260 -8.81 -2.48 -36.91
C CYS A 260 -8.99 -2.19 -38.40
N SER A 261 -7.92 -2.31 -39.15
CA SER A 261 -7.91 -2.20 -40.60
C SER A 261 -7.02 -3.28 -41.16
N ASP A 262 -7.35 -3.82 -42.32
CA ASP A 262 -6.47 -4.72 -43.05
C ASP A 262 -6.13 -4.14 -44.43
N SER A 263 -5.02 -4.59 -45.00
CA SER A 263 -4.49 -4.07 -46.25
C SER A 263 -5.33 -4.39 -47.49
N LYS A 264 -6.37 -5.24 -47.39
CA LYS A 264 -7.22 -5.65 -48.53
C LYS A 264 -8.61 -5.01 -48.52
N SER A 265 -9.27 -4.99 -47.37
CA SER A 265 -10.69 -4.64 -47.22
C SER A 265 -10.92 -3.27 -46.57
N GLY A 266 -9.88 -2.63 -46.05
CA GLY A 266 -9.93 -1.27 -45.52
C GLY A 266 -10.22 -1.21 -44.02
N SER A 267 -10.82 -0.11 -43.56
CA SER A 267 -11.09 0.15 -42.14
C SER A 267 -12.34 -0.57 -41.67
N HIS A 268 -12.20 -1.33 -40.58
CA HIS A 268 -13.31 -1.92 -39.83
C HIS A 268 -13.63 -1.02 -38.64
N GLY A 269 -14.92 -0.82 -38.38
CA GLY A 269 -15.39 -0.01 -37.25
C GLY A 269 -14.90 -0.52 -35.90
N PRO A 270 -15.09 0.25 -34.82
CA PRO A 270 -14.66 -0.17 -33.49
C PRO A 270 -15.31 -1.50 -33.08
N SER A 271 -14.48 -2.41 -32.57
CA SER A 271 -14.89 -3.69 -32.01
C SER A 271 -15.76 -3.48 -30.78
N ASN A 272 -16.76 -4.35 -30.61
CA ASN A 272 -17.55 -4.42 -29.37
C ASN A 272 -16.72 -4.98 -28.19
N ASN A 273 -15.56 -5.59 -28.46
CA ASN A 273 -14.67 -6.09 -27.42
C ASN A 273 -13.90 -4.93 -26.81
N LYS A 274 -14.14 -4.69 -25.52
CA LYS A 274 -13.35 -3.76 -24.70
C LYS A 274 -12.23 -4.52 -24.01
N LYS A 275 -11.03 -3.93 -23.98
CA LYS A 275 -9.89 -4.46 -23.21
C LYS A 275 -9.42 -3.43 -22.19
N PHE A 276 -9.01 -3.89 -21.02
CA PHE A 276 -8.40 -3.02 -20.02
C PHE A 276 -6.92 -2.80 -20.35
N VAL A 277 -6.49 -1.54 -20.36
CA VAL A 277 -5.09 -1.16 -20.49
C VAL A 277 -4.64 -0.47 -19.21
N SER A 278 -3.71 -1.09 -18.49
CA SER A 278 -3.06 -0.53 -17.31
C SER A 278 -2.19 0.67 -17.68
N LEU A 279 -2.16 1.68 -16.82
CA LEU A 279 -1.42 2.93 -17.05
C LEU A 279 0.10 2.75 -16.93
N ILE A 280 0.54 1.94 -15.96
CA ILE A 280 1.96 1.79 -15.62
C ILE A 280 2.50 0.46 -16.12
N GLY A 281 1.72 -0.62 -16.10
CA GLY A 281 2.12 -1.93 -16.59
C GLY A 281 1.44 -3.03 -15.81
N SER A 282 1.47 -4.25 -16.34
CA SER A 282 0.84 -5.41 -15.73
C SER A 282 1.85 -6.38 -15.12
N SER A 283 3.15 -6.19 -15.36
CA SER A 283 4.18 -7.14 -14.93
C SER A 283 5.57 -6.51 -14.71
N PRO A 284 6.43 -7.16 -13.89
CA PRO A 284 7.86 -6.87 -13.80
C PRO A 284 8.54 -6.78 -15.16
N PRO A 285 9.63 -6.01 -15.29
CA PRO A 285 10.63 -6.26 -16.32
C PRO A 285 11.12 -7.72 -16.27
N ARG A 286 11.35 -8.33 -17.44
CA ARG A 286 11.97 -9.64 -17.57
C ARG A 286 13.22 -9.77 -16.70
N GLY A 287 13.27 -10.83 -15.91
CA GLY A 287 14.38 -11.14 -15.01
C GLY A 287 14.25 -10.55 -13.61
N VAL A 288 13.25 -9.69 -13.33
CA VAL A 288 12.98 -9.18 -11.98
C VAL A 288 12.01 -10.13 -11.26
N LYS A 289 12.45 -10.74 -10.16
CA LYS A 289 11.66 -11.72 -9.40
C LYS A 289 10.73 -11.10 -8.35
N ASP A 290 10.90 -9.81 -8.04
CA ASP A 290 10.22 -9.14 -6.92
C ASP A 290 9.65 -7.75 -7.29
N PHE A 291 8.99 -7.65 -8.45
CA PHE A 291 8.29 -6.40 -8.76
C PHE A 291 7.04 -6.27 -7.89
N ALA A 292 7.13 -5.39 -6.90
CA ALA A 292 5.97 -5.04 -6.10
C ALA A 292 4.90 -4.41 -7.00
N GLN A 293 3.72 -5.03 -7.05
CA GLN A 293 2.51 -4.40 -7.63
C GLN A 293 2.22 -3.04 -6.97
N LEU A 294 2.78 -2.79 -5.79
CA LEU A 294 2.76 -1.52 -5.09
C LEU A 294 4.10 -0.77 -5.25
N LEU A 295 4.12 0.22 -6.13
CA LEU A 295 5.29 1.08 -6.33
C LEU A 295 5.49 1.98 -5.12
N THR A 296 6.69 1.96 -4.57
CA THR A 296 7.05 2.75 -3.39
C THR A 296 8.09 3.81 -3.76
N PHE A 297 7.75 5.08 -3.51
CA PHE A 297 8.61 6.23 -3.75
C PHE A 297 8.96 6.90 -2.44
N LYS A 298 10.23 7.22 -2.21
CA LYS A 298 10.71 7.87 -0.99
C LYS A 298 11.39 9.19 -1.33
N GLY A 299 11.27 10.18 -0.45
CA GLY A 299 11.93 11.47 -0.61
C GLY A 299 11.96 12.27 0.68
N PRO A 300 12.74 13.36 0.73
CA PRO A 300 12.68 14.30 1.83
C PRO A 300 11.35 15.05 1.79
N ILE A 301 10.78 15.35 2.95
CA ILE A 301 9.74 16.38 3.07
C ILE A 301 10.46 17.70 2.79
N GLY A 302 9.92 18.52 1.88
CA GLY A 302 10.44 19.87 1.64
C GLY A 302 10.48 20.74 2.90
N SER A 303 10.86 22.01 2.76
CA SER A 303 10.92 22.92 3.92
C SER A 303 9.59 22.97 4.70
N SER A 304 9.65 23.23 6.02
CA SER A 304 8.46 23.39 6.87
C SER A 304 7.49 24.48 6.39
N ARG A 305 7.98 25.44 5.59
CA ARG A 305 7.19 26.54 5.01
C ARG A 305 6.51 26.17 3.68
N SER A 306 6.94 25.08 3.03
CA SER A 306 6.32 24.53 1.83
C SER A 306 6.66 23.04 1.75
N PRO A 307 5.90 22.17 2.42
CA PRO A 307 6.12 20.73 2.37
C PRO A 307 5.76 20.23 0.96
N GLN A 308 6.72 20.29 0.05
CA GLN A 308 6.58 19.73 -1.29
C GLN A 308 6.82 18.22 -1.23
N MET A 309 5.73 17.46 -1.12
CA MET A 309 5.73 16.00 -1.29
C MET A 309 5.42 15.68 -2.75
N SER A 310 6.34 16.05 -3.62
CA SER A 310 6.29 15.80 -5.06
C SER A 310 7.54 15.09 -5.53
N GLY A 311 7.44 14.43 -6.68
CA GLY A 311 8.58 13.78 -7.27
C GLY A 311 8.27 13.25 -8.66
N LYS A 312 9.34 12.76 -9.30
CA LYS A 312 9.34 12.23 -10.65
C LYS A 312 10.23 11.00 -10.68
N LYS A 313 9.69 9.87 -11.15
CA LYS A 313 10.47 8.64 -11.34
C LYS A 313 10.19 8.06 -12.70
N THR A 314 11.25 7.62 -13.36
CA THR A 314 11.14 6.79 -14.56
C THR A 314 11.59 5.39 -14.24
N LEU A 315 10.79 4.42 -14.66
CA LEU A 315 11.02 2.99 -14.49
C LEU A 315 10.61 2.26 -15.76
N THR A 316 11.09 1.04 -15.93
CA THR A 316 10.64 0.16 -17.01
C THR A 316 9.68 -0.86 -16.41
N THR A 317 8.59 -1.14 -17.13
CA THR A 317 7.62 -2.20 -16.84
C THR A 317 7.42 -3.05 -18.08
N GLU A 318 6.65 -4.13 -17.94
CA GLU A 318 6.12 -4.86 -19.08
C GLU A 318 4.60 -4.75 -19.14
N TRP A 319 4.12 -4.55 -20.36
CA TRP A 319 2.74 -4.80 -20.71
C TRP A 319 2.65 -6.16 -21.37
N ILE A 320 1.78 -7.02 -20.84
CA ILE A 320 1.51 -8.34 -21.41
C ILE A 320 0.20 -8.27 -22.17
N ASP A 321 0.25 -8.58 -23.47
CA ASP A 321 -0.98 -8.79 -24.23
C ASP A 321 -1.62 -10.11 -23.82
N ALA A 322 -2.78 -10.07 -23.16
CA ALA A 322 -3.46 -11.26 -22.67
C ALA A 322 -3.84 -12.25 -23.79
N ARG A 323 -4.01 -11.77 -25.04
CA ARG A 323 -4.39 -12.63 -26.17
C ARG A 323 -3.24 -13.47 -26.69
N HIS A 324 -2.01 -12.97 -26.56
CA HIS A 324 -0.85 -13.55 -27.23
C HIS A 324 0.33 -13.83 -26.31
N GLN A 325 0.24 -13.40 -25.05
CA GLN A 325 1.30 -13.48 -24.03
C GLN A 325 2.61 -12.80 -24.46
N ASP A 326 2.53 -11.92 -25.45
CA ASP A 326 3.65 -11.14 -25.92
C ASP A 326 3.99 -10.07 -24.87
N SER A 327 5.25 -10.09 -24.42
CA SER A 327 5.78 -9.12 -23.45
C SER A 327 6.32 -7.90 -24.19
N ILE A 328 5.81 -6.72 -23.83
CA ILE A 328 6.13 -5.46 -24.47
C ILE A 328 6.78 -4.57 -23.41
N PRO A 329 8.08 -4.26 -23.52
CA PRO A 329 8.74 -3.37 -22.58
C PRO A 329 8.21 -1.95 -22.75
N VAL A 330 7.86 -1.33 -21.62
CA VAL A 330 7.32 0.02 -21.55
C VAL A 330 8.15 0.84 -20.58
N LYS A 331 8.65 1.98 -21.04
CA LYS A 331 9.28 2.99 -20.19
C LYS A 331 8.16 3.88 -19.64
N VAL A 332 8.02 3.89 -18.33
CA VAL A 332 6.99 4.66 -17.63
C VAL A 332 7.61 5.73 -16.75
N THR A 333 7.15 6.95 -16.96
CA THR A 333 7.48 8.12 -16.16
C THR A 333 6.27 8.49 -15.32
N ILE A 334 6.46 8.54 -14.00
CA ILE A 334 5.43 8.84 -13.02
C ILE A 334 5.84 10.12 -12.29
N ASP A 335 5.00 11.14 -12.39
CA ASP A 335 5.12 12.38 -11.64
C ASP A 335 4.01 12.40 -10.59
N TRP A 336 4.33 12.71 -9.35
CA TRP A 336 3.35 12.77 -8.28
C TRP A 336 3.46 14.07 -7.49
N GLN A 337 2.33 14.45 -6.90
CA GLN A 337 2.22 15.56 -5.97
C GLN A 337 1.16 15.23 -4.93
N PHE A 338 1.53 15.28 -3.66
CA PHE A 338 0.59 15.16 -2.56
C PHE A 338 0.24 16.52 -1.97
N SER A 339 -1.04 16.72 -1.65
CA SER A 339 -1.57 17.88 -0.94
C SER A 339 -2.49 17.39 0.18
N ALA A 340 -2.26 17.87 1.40
CA ALA A 340 -3.19 17.68 2.51
C ALA A 340 -4.29 18.73 2.41
N GLY A 341 -5.56 18.32 2.34
CA GLY A 341 -6.68 19.27 2.28
C GLY A 341 -6.70 20.13 3.55
N GLY A 342 -6.80 21.45 3.37
CA GLY A 342 -6.76 22.44 4.45
C GLY A 342 -5.43 23.21 4.58
N ARG A 343 -4.44 22.95 3.71
CA ARG A 343 -3.22 23.76 3.57
C ARG A 343 -2.89 24.01 2.10
#